data_AF-A0A6H9Z5G4-F1
#
_entry.id   AF-A0A6H9Z5G4-F1
#
_cell.length_a   1.000
_cell.length_b   1.000
_cell.length_c   1.000
_cell.angle_alpha   90.00
_cell.angle_beta   90.00
_cell.angle_gamma   90.00
#
_symmetry.space_group_name_H-M   'P 1'
#
loop_
_entity.id
_entity.type
_entity.pdbx_description
1 polymer ?
#
loop_
_entity_poly.entity_id
_entity_poly.type
_entity_poly.pdbx_seq_one_letter_code
_entity_poly.pdbx_strand_id
1 'polypeptide(L)' 'MLTDQALAQLHTGGPGAPEESARQLHECVDLTAAARGRVPAQRLRQARLELRPWRSEGFVADLDDHIHTALIGI' A
#
# COMPACT_ATOMS: atom_id res chain seq x y z
N MET A 1 4.72 8.93 8.78
CA MET A 1 4.92 8.49 7.38
C MET A 1 3.63 7.82 6.96
N LEU A 2 3.01 8.25 5.86
CA LEU A 2 1.65 7.85 5.42
C LEU A 2 1.36 6.33 5.55
N THR A 3 2.37 5.48 5.35
CA THR A 3 2.25 4.02 5.53
C THR A 3 1.86 3.59 6.95
N ASP A 4 2.37 4.25 7.98
CA ASP A 4 2.09 3.92 9.39
C ASP A 4 0.67 4.37 9.79
N GLN A 5 0.22 5.48 9.21
CA GLN A 5 -1.15 5.98 9.36
C GLN A 5 -2.15 5.05 8.66
N ALA A 6 -1.85 4.59 7.45
CA ALA A 6 -2.66 3.61 6.73
C ALA A 6 -2.78 2.28 7.50
N LEU A 7 -1.70 1.84 8.17
CA LEU A 7 -1.71 0.65 9.03
C LEU A 7 -2.53 0.85 10.29
N ALA A 8 -2.37 1.98 10.98
CA ALA A 8 -3.18 2.31 12.14
C ALA A 8 -4.67 2.39 11.79
N GLN A 9 -4.99 2.93 10.61
CA GLN A 9 -6.36 3.04 10.11
C GLN A 9 -6.95 1.67 9.74
N LEU A 10 -6.17 0.75 9.18
CA LEU A 10 -6.59 -0.66 8.95
C LEU A 10 -6.92 -1.40 10.25
N HIS A 11 -6.22 -1.10 11.34
CA HIS A 11 -6.45 -1.76 12.64
C HIS A 11 -7.57 -1.11 13.47
N THR A 12 -7.88 0.17 13.25
CA THR A 12 -8.82 0.93 14.08
C THR A 12 -10.08 1.39 13.34
N GLY A 13 -10.08 1.32 12.01
CA GLY A 13 -11.14 1.84 11.17
C GLY A 13 -12.22 0.80 10.83
N GLY A 14 -13.44 1.30 10.63
CA GLY A 14 -14.61 0.51 10.22
C GLY A 14 -14.56 0.04 8.75
N PRO A 15 -15.68 -0.40 8.17
CA PRO A 15 -15.72 -1.15 6.90
C PRO A 15 -15.12 -0.45 5.66
N GLY A 16 -14.85 0.86 5.69
CA GLY A 16 -14.19 1.61 4.60
C GLY A 16 -12.70 1.91 4.82
N ALA A 17 -12.13 1.49 5.95
CA ALA A 17 -10.71 1.66 6.26
C ALA A 17 -9.75 0.98 5.27
N PRO A 18 -10.01 -0.25 4.76
CA PRO A 18 -9.04 -0.90 3.89
C PRO A 18 -8.92 -0.23 2.52
N GLU A 19 -9.99 0.37 2.01
CA GLU A 19 -9.98 1.11 0.74
C GLU A 19 -9.17 2.42 0.87
N GLU A 20 -9.41 3.20 1.93
CA GLU A 20 -8.66 4.44 2.18
C GLU A 20 -7.18 4.16 2.44
N SER A 21 -6.87 3.10 3.18
CA SER A 21 -5.49 2.65 3.39
C SER A 21 -4.83 2.21 2.09
N ALA A 22 -5.53 1.54 1.18
CA ALA A 22 -5.01 1.23 -0.14
C ALA A 22 -4.71 2.50 -0.94
N ARG A 23 -5.59 3.50 -0.91
CA ARG A 23 -5.38 4.80 -1.57
C ARG A 23 -4.14 5.53 -1.06
N GLN A 24 -3.93 5.56 0.26
CA GLN A 24 -2.73 6.14 0.87
C GLN A 24 -1.47 5.34 0.52
N LEU A 25 -1.59 4.02 0.33
CA LEU A 25 -0.48 3.20 -0.12
C LEU A 25 -0.08 3.50 -1.56
N HIS A 26 -1.02 3.78 -2.47
CA HIS A 26 -0.68 4.22 -3.83
C HIS A 26 0.23 5.46 -3.83
N GLU A 27 -0.11 6.48 -3.05
CA GLU A 27 0.72 7.68 -2.93
C GLU A 27 2.11 7.36 -2.37
N CYS A 28 2.19 6.43 -1.40
CA CYS A 28 3.48 5.93 -0.91
C CYS A 28 4.28 5.19 -2.00
N VAL A 29 3.64 4.48 -2.93
CA VAL A 29 4.33 3.79 -4.04
C VAL A 29 4.98 4.81 -4.97
N ASP A 30 4.24 5.84 -5.39
CA ASP A 30 4.76 6.92 -6.23
C ASP A 30 5.98 7.60 -5.57
N LEU A 31 5.86 7.95 -4.29
CA LEU A 31 6.97 8.53 -3.53
C LEU A 31 8.16 7.57 -3.42
N THR A 32 7.92 6.26 -3.29
CA THR A 32 8.96 5.23 -3.23
C THR A 32 9.69 5.09 -4.56
N ALA A 33 8.95 5.06 -5.66
CA ALA A 33 9.48 4.97 -7.01
C ALA A 33 10.35 6.21 -7.32
N ALA A 34 9.88 7.40 -6.94
CA ALA A 34 10.63 8.64 -7.07
C ALA A 34 11.89 8.68 -6.18
N ALA A 35 11.81 8.19 -4.94
CA ALA A 35 12.93 8.23 -3.99
C ALA A 35 14.00 7.16 -4.22
N ARG A 36 13.71 6.08 -4.98
CA ARG A 36 14.59 4.90 -5.18
C ARG A 36 15.22 4.34 -3.88
N GLY A 37 14.53 4.50 -2.74
CA GLY A 37 15.01 4.08 -1.43
C GLY A 37 14.55 2.67 -1.05
N ARG A 38 15.42 1.86 -0.43
CA ARG A 38 15.06 0.50 0.03
C ARG A 38 14.11 0.48 1.23
N VAL A 39 14.22 1.47 2.12
CA VAL A 39 13.38 1.57 3.33
C VAL A 39 11.89 1.74 3.01
N PRO A 40 11.50 2.63 2.08
CA PRO A 40 10.09 2.73 1.68
C PRO A 40 9.56 1.44 1.03
N ALA A 41 10.35 0.75 0.23
CA ALA A 41 9.96 -0.55 -0.36
C ALA A 41 9.70 -1.63 0.71
N GLN A 42 10.50 -1.67 1.78
CA GLN A 42 10.29 -2.63 2.87
C GLN A 42 9.01 -2.35 3.65
N ARG A 43 8.70 -1.08 3.92
CA ARG A 43 7.45 -0.68 4.57
C ARG A 43 6.22 -1.02 3.73
N LEU A 44 6.31 -0.79 2.43
CA LEU A 44 5.26 -1.13 1.46
C LEU A 44 4.96 -2.63 1.44
N ARG A 45 6.01 -3.47 1.50
CA ARG A 45 5.85 -4.93 1.60
C ARG A 45 5.10 -5.33 2.88
N GLN A 46 5.37 -4.69 4.01
CA GLN A 46 4.66 -4.96 5.26
C GLN A 46 3.18 -4.58 5.16
N ALA A 47 2.86 -3.42 4.59
CA ALA A 47 1.48 -3.00 4.37
C ALA A 47 0.70 -3.94 3.43
N ARG A 48 1.34 -4.46 2.37
CA ARG A 48 0.76 -5.52 1.52
C ARG A 48 0.42 -6.79 2.30
N LEU A 49 1.23 -7.16 3.29
CA LEU A 49 0.95 -8.35 4.11
C LEU A 49 -0.29 -8.17 4.98
N GLU A 50 -0.46 -6.98 5.54
CA GLU A 50 -1.65 -6.63 6.34
C GLU A 50 -2.92 -6.56 5.48
N LEU A 51 -2.81 -6.19 4.20
CA LEU A 51 -3.93 -6.19 3.26
C LEU A 51 -4.29 -7.59 2.70
N ARG A 52 -3.53 -8.64 3.01
CA ARG A 52 -3.81 -10.01 2.52
C ARG A 52 -5.25 -10.51 2.74
N PRO A 53 -5.95 -10.20 3.85
CA PRO A 53 -7.32 -10.64 4.06
C PRO A 53 -8.29 -10.08 3.01
N TRP A 54 -8.01 -8.89 2.46
CA TRP A 54 -8.82 -8.21 1.45
C TRP A 54 -8.30 -8.41 0.02
N ARG A 55 -7.47 -9.43 -0.21
CA ARG A 55 -6.87 -9.69 -1.54
C ARG A 55 -7.91 -9.92 -2.65
N SER A 56 -9.12 -10.36 -2.31
CA SER A 56 -10.21 -10.52 -3.27
C SER A 56 -10.89 -9.20 -3.66
N GLU A 57 -10.61 -8.11 -2.93
CA GLU A 57 -11.19 -6.80 -3.21
C GLU A 57 -10.44 -6.09 -4.34
N GLY A 58 -11.19 -5.42 -5.23
CA GLY A 58 -10.64 -4.78 -6.43
C GLY A 58 -9.58 -3.71 -6.13
N PHE A 59 -9.73 -2.96 -5.03
CA PHE A 59 -8.76 -1.94 -4.63
C PHE A 59 -7.38 -2.53 -4.24
N VAL A 60 -7.34 -3.76 -3.70
CA VAL A 60 -6.06 -4.42 -3.37
C VAL A 60 -5.39 -4.92 -4.65
N ALA A 61 -6.17 -5.40 -5.62
CA ALA A 61 -5.65 -5.80 -6.92
C ALA A 61 -5.05 -4.62 -7.70
N ASP A 62 -5.72 -3.46 -7.67
CA ASP A 62 -5.23 -2.22 -8.28
C ASP A 62 -3.91 -1.75 -7.63
N LEU A 63 -3.83 -1.82 -6.29
CA LEU A 63 -2.58 -1.53 -5.56
C LEU A 63 -1.45 -2.50 -5.93
N ASP A 64 -1.74 -3.80 -6.06
CA ASP A 64 -0.74 -4.80 -6.43
C ASP A 64 -0.17 -4.53 -7.83
N ASP A 65 -1.05 -4.20 -8.78
CA ASP A 65 -0.69 -3.84 -10.15
C ASP A 65 0.16 -2.57 -10.20
N HIS A 66 -0.27 -1.51 -9.51
CA HIS A 66 0.49 -0.27 -9.41
C HIS A 66 1.90 -0.53 -8.86
N ILE A 67 2.03 -1.32 -7.79
CA ILE A 67 3.33 -1.67 -7.20
C ILE A 67 4.21 -2.41 -8.21
N HIS A 68 3.63 -3.33 -8.97
CA HIS A 68 4.35 -4.05 -10.02
C HIS A 68 4.86 -3.08 -11.10
N THR A 69 3.99 -2.21 -11.59
CA THR A 69 4.30 -1.24 -12.63
C THR A 69 5.35 -0.22 -12.19
N ALA A 70 5.19 0.35 -10.99
CA ALA A 70 6.03 1.44 -10.50
C ALA A 70 7.39 0.98 -9.94
N LEU A 71 7.50 -0.23 -9.38
CA LEU A 71 8.72 -0.69 -8.70
C LEU A 71 9.42 -1.88 -9.35
N ILE A 72 8.71 -2.70 -10.14
CA ILE A 72 9.27 -3.91 -10.78
C ILE A 72 9.42 -3.72 -12.29
N GLY A 73 8.55 -2.95 -12.94
CA GLY A 73 8.57 -2.68 -14.38
C GLY A 73 9.70 -1.75 -14.88
N ILE A 74 10.76 -1.54 -14.10
CA ILE A 74 11.89 -0.65 -14.42
C ILE A 74 13.10 -1.45 -14.92
#